data_AF-A0A3D1TDN3-F1
#
_entry.id   AF-A0A3D1TDN3-F1
#
_cell.length_a   1.000
_cell.length_b   1.000
_cell.length_c   1.000
_cell.angle_alpha   90.00
_cell.angle_beta   90.00
_cell.angle_gamma   90.00
#
_symmetry.space_group_name_H-M   'P 1'
#
loop_
_entity.id
_entity.type
_entity.pdbx_description
1 polymer ?
#
loop_
_entity_poly.entity_id
_entity_poly.type
_entity_poly.pdbx_seq_one_letter_code
_entity_poly.pdbx_strand_id
1 'polypeptide(L)'
;MFALLLLAAILTTNGTVAAEPHTIEAGRLHLVLLPDENGISQAPVSLGPDECLEPAPPTVPLFSLTISTLPEEGAPETLTLDATTGWKETSITAGPDPKSTGLSWSEPNDDRLQGLTVRVQIQSRPEESALAWSIAVQNDNPNLTLREVVFPNVAVQRPDPHRFIFFPRGPGTAKSAVASAFHDQGPYPNGWTTMQFMAVYGAGADDGFYLGMHDPWGSLKHLHAQSLPDTQSAAFSIRHPVPDMSRGGNDFQLPGQAVWRTFQGDWFDASLIYRTWVEAEAKWWPAKENANRQDTP
;
A
#
# COMPACT_ATOMS: atom_id res chain seq x y z
N MET A 1 -14.82 35.83 -36.53
CA MET A 1 -14.43 35.54 -35.13
C MET A 1 -14.52 34.03 -34.99
N PHE A 2 -13.36 33.39 -34.94
CA PHE A 2 -13.11 32.00 -35.35
C PHE A 2 -13.70 30.97 -34.38
N ALA A 3 -14.36 29.95 -34.93
CA ALA A 3 -14.65 28.69 -34.29
C ALA A 3 -13.39 27.79 -34.37
N LEU A 4 -12.91 27.29 -33.22
CA LEU A 4 -11.82 26.32 -33.18
C LEU A 4 -12.43 24.93 -32.96
N LEU A 5 -12.44 24.11 -34.02
CA LEU A 5 -12.58 22.66 -33.94
C LEU A 5 -11.25 22.09 -33.41
N LEU A 6 -11.27 21.36 -32.30
CA LEU A 6 -10.15 20.51 -31.91
C LEU A 6 -10.31 19.16 -32.63
N LEU A 7 -9.45 18.91 -33.62
CA LEU A 7 -9.26 17.60 -34.24
C LEU A 7 -8.56 16.67 -33.24
N ALA A 8 -9.15 15.52 -32.93
CA ALA A 8 -8.43 14.41 -32.34
C ALA A 8 -7.50 13.81 -33.41
N ALA A 9 -6.19 13.91 -33.19
CA ALA A 9 -5.20 13.26 -34.02
C ALA A 9 -4.97 11.84 -33.49
N ILE A 10 -5.36 10.82 -34.28
CA ILE A 10 -4.93 9.44 -34.07
C ILE A 10 -3.54 9.32 -34.71
N LEU A 11 -2.50 9.29 -33.88
CA LEU A 11 -1.15 8.95 -34.29
C LEU A 11 -0.94 7.45 -34.05
N THR A 12 -1.03 6.66 -35.13
CA THR A 12 -0.49 5.30 -35.16
C THR A 12 0.99 5.37 -35.50
N THR A 13 1.86 5.15 -34.50
CA THR A 13 3.29 4.94 -34.71
C THR A 13 3.71 3.65 -34.01
N ASN A 14 4.19 2.68 -34.79
CA ASN A 14 4.85 1.47 -34.31
C ASN A 14 6.15 1.83 -33.59
N GLY A 15 6.02 2.02 -32.28
CA GLY A 15 7.06 2.12 -31.27
C GLY A 15 6.31 2.03 -29.95
N THR A 16 6.77 1.21 -29.01
CA THR A 16 6.19 1.08 -27.68
C THR A 16 6.10 2.46 -27.05
N VAL A 17 4.92 3.08 -27.13
CA VAL A 17 4.62 4.32 -26.44
C VAL A 17 4.54 3.93 -24.99
N ALA A 18 5.55 4.31 -24.20
CA ALA A 18 5.45 4.24 -22.75
C ALA A 18 4.13 4.92 -22.36
N ALA A 19 3.26 4.19 -21.67
CA ALA A 19 1.95 4.70 -21.31
C ALA A 19 2.10 5.97 -20.45
N GLU A 20 1.21 6.94 -20.66
CA GLU A 20 1.29 8.20 -19.91
C GLU A 20 1.13 7.96 -18.39
N PRO A 21 1.92 8.63 -17.53
CA PRO A 21 1.73 8.58 -16.09
C PRO A 21 0.29 8.90 -15.69
N HIS A 22 -0.27 8.12 -14.77
CA HIS A 22 -1.61 8.32 -14.25
C HIS A 22 -1.55 8.87 -12.83
N THR A 23 -1.99 10.12 -12.65
CA THR A 23 -1.99 10.78 -11.35
C THR A 23 -3.35 10.62 -10.66
N ILE A 24 -3.34 10.20 -9.40
CA ILE A 24 -4.51 10.16 -8.52
C ILE A 24 -4.30 11.16 -7.39
N GLU A 25 -5.25 12.08 -7.26
CA GLU A 25 -5.21 13.15 -6.25
C GLU A 25 -6.27 12.93 -5.17
N ALA A 26 -5.88 13.19 -3.94
CA ALA A 26 -6.77 13.27 -2.79
C ALA A 26 -6.29 14.41 -1.89
N GLY A 27 -6.87 15.60 -2.05
CA GLY A 27 -6.50 16.77 -1.26
C GLY A 27 -5.04 17.13 -1.51
N ARG A 28 -4.19 16.94 -0.49
CA ARG A 28 -2.73 17.17 -0.57
C ARG A 28 -1.91 15.91 -0.83
N LEU A 29 -2.56 14.76 -0.96
CA LEU A 29 -1.90 13.49 -1.30
C LEU A 29 -1.98 13.28 -2.80
N HIS A 30 -0.82 13.11 -3.43
CA HIS A 30 -0.67 12.81 -4.84
C HIS A 30 0.00 11.43 -4.97
N LEU A 31 -0.57 10.58 -5.82
CA LEU A 31 -0.01 9.31 -6.23
C LEU A 31 0.21 9.36 -7.73
N VAL A 32 1.40 8.98 -8.20
CA VAL A 32 1.68 8.80 -9.62
C VAL A 32 1.88 7.31 -9.90
N LEU A 33 1.03 6.76 -10.76
CA LEU A 33 1.17 5.42 -11.32
C LEU A 33 1.86 5.53 -12.68
N LEU A 34 2.77 4.60 -12.93
CA LEU A 34 3.59 4.54 -14.14
C LEU A 34 3.27 3.20 -14.83
N PRO A 35 2.27 3.17 -15.74
CA PRO A 35 1.98 1.97 -16.50
C PRO A 35 3.14 1.67 -17.46
N ASP A 36 3.46 0.39 -17.57
CA ASP A 36 4.45 -0.17 -18.49
C ASP A 36 3.81 -1.30 -19.30
N GLU A 37 4.50 -1.81 -20.33
CA GLU A 37 4.00 -2.87 -21.21
C GLU A 37 3.58 -4.13 -20.41
N ASN A 38 4.30 -4.44 -19.33
CA ASN A 38 4.12 -5.68 -18.58
C ASN A 38 3.73 -5.50 -17.11
N GLY A 39 3.33 -4.29 -16.69
CA GLY A 39 3.15 -3.97 -15.28
C GLY A 39 2.72 -2.54 -15.01
N ILE A 40 2.58 -2.19 -13.73
CA ILE A 40 2.29 -0.85 -13.25
C ILE A 40 3.21 -0.59 -12.05
N SER A 41 4.11 0.37 -12.23
CA SER A 41 4.93 0.89 -11.13
C SER A 41 4.23 2.05 -10.44
N GLN A 42 4.68 2.39 -9.23
CA GLN A 42 4.28 3.61 -8.54
C GLN A 42 5.51 4.48 -8.33
N ALA A 43 5.35 5.79 -8.48
CA ALA A 43 6.34 6.72 -7.99
C ALA A 43 6.36 6.72 -6.45
N PRO A 44 7.49 7.06 -5.83
CA PRO A 44 7.55 7.38 -4.41
C PRO A 44 6.55 8.50 -4.05
N VAL A 45 5.96 8.42 -2.85
CA VAL A 45 5.09 9.50 -2.35
C VAL A 45 5.96 10.65 -1.83
N SER A 46 5.76 11.86 -2.32
CA SER A 46 6.49 13.05 -1.88
C SER A 46 5.73 13.81 -0.79
N LEU A 47 6.43 14.20 0.28
CA LEU A 47 5.92 15.03 1.36
C LEU A 47 6.45 16.47 1.24
N GLY A 48 5.90 17.23 0.29
CA GLY A 48 6.31 18.60 0.01
C GLY A 48 6.03 18.98 -1.45
N PRO A 49 6.34 20.23 -1.86
CA PRO A 49 6.30 20.59 -3.28
C PRO A 49 7.15 19.61 -4.10
N ASP A 50 6.74 19.34 -5.34
CA ASP A 50 7.23 18.31 -6.29
C ASP A 50 8.73 18.42 -6.67
N GLU A 51 9.62 18.59 -5.70
CA GLU A 51 11.06 18.46 -5.88
C GLU A 51 11.44 17.01 -5.63
N CYS A 52 11.63 16.25 -6.72
CA CYS A 52 12.31 14.97 -6.66
C CYS A 52 13.69 15.18 -6.01
N LEU A 53 13.91 14.61 -4.83
CA LEU A 53 15.24 14.65 -4.22
C LEU A 53 16.17 13.66 -4.93
N GLU A 54 17.42 14.07 -5.05
CA GLU A 54 18.50 13.22 -5.51
C GLU A 54 19.39 12.83 -4.30
N PRO A 55 19.66 11.52 -4.09
CA PRO A 55 19.20 10.40 -4.91
C PRO A 55 17.74 10.02 -4.63
N ALA A 56 17.00 9.66 -5.69
CA ALA A 56 15.63 9.18 -5.57
C ALA A 56 15.55 7.90 -4.70
N PRO A 57 14.48 7.72 -3.91
CA PRO A 57 14.30 6.47 -3.16
C PRO A 57 14.15 5.26 -4.10
N PRO A 58 14.38 4.05 -3.57
CA PRO A 58 14.14 2.84 -4.33
C PRO A 58 12.67 2.78 -4.77
N THR A 59 12.47 2.39 -6.03
CA THR A 59 11.16 1.97 -6.50
C THR A 59 10.78 0.67 -5.81
N VAL A 60 9.59 0.66 -5.20
CA VAL A 60 9.02 -0.53 -4.55
C VAL A 60 7.72 -0.90 -5.25
N PRO A 61 7.48 -2.19 -5.54
CA PRO A 61 6.25 -2.62 -6.19
C PRO A 61 5.06 -2.38 -5.26
N LEU A 62 3.93 -1.90 -5.79
CA LEU A 62 2.71 -1.65 -5.00
C LEU A 62 2.25 -2.90 -4.23
N PHE A 63 2.36 -4.07 -4.86
CA PHE A 63 2.18 -5.37 -4.22
C PHE A 63 3.24 -6.37 -4.67
N SER A 64 3.47 -7.41 -3.87
CA SER A 64 4.11 -8.64 -4.31
C SER A 64 3.38 -9.87 -3.78
N LEU A 65 3.44 -10.94 -4.55
CA LEU A 65 2.81 -12.23 -4.28
C LEU A 65 3.90 -13.28 -4.10
N THR A 66 3.77 -14.10 -3.07
CA THR A 66 4.50 -15.37 -2.96
C THR A 66 3.52 -16.50 -3.20
N ILE A 67 3.82 -17.33 -4.20
CA ILE A 67 3.01 -18.46 -4.65
C ILE A 67 3.85 -19.72 -4.50
N SER A 68 3.24 -20.85 -4.19
CA SER A 68 3.93 -22.14 -4.30
C SER A 68 3.12 -23.17 -5.07
N THR A 69 3.80 -24.16 -5.65
CA THR A 69 3.14 -25.38 -6.09
C THR A 69 2.60 -26.16 -4.87
N LEU A 70 1.58 -26.99 -5.10
CA LEU A 70 1.15 -27.95 -4.09
C LEU A 70 2.17 -29.10 -3.96
N PRO A 71 2.38 -29.61 -2.74
CA PRO A 71 3.24 -30.76 -2.53
C PRO A 71 2.53 -32.05 -2.99
N GLU A 72 2.93 -32.59 -4.15
CA GLU A 72 2.53 -33.94 -4.60
C GLU A 72 3.66 -34.95 -4.33
N GLU A 73 4.88 -34.67 -4.80
CA GLU A 73 6.13 -35.35 -4.41
C GLU A 73 7.30 -34.35 -4.52
N GLY A 74 8.12 -34.22 -3.48
CA GLY A 74 9.25 -33.27 -3.45
C GLY A 74 8.95 -31.95 -2.72
N ALA A 75 9.95 -31.06 -2.69
CA ALA A 75 9.80 -29.74 -2.07
C ALA A 75 8.95 -28.83 -2.98
N PRO A 76 7.97 -28.09 -2.42
CA PRO A 76 7.17 -27.17 -3.21
C PRO A 76 8.06 -26.09 -3.84
N GLU A 77 7.86 -25.82 -5.12
CA GLU A 77 8.50 -24.71 -5.80
C GLU A 77 7.87 -23.40 -5.34
N THR A 78 8.69 -22.38 -5.06
CA THR A 78 8.22 -21.05 -4.72
C THR A 78 8.42 -20.10 -5.89
N LEU A 79 7.35 -19.41 -6.28
CA LEU A 79 7.30 -18.44 -7.37
C LEU A 79 6.90 -17.07 -6.81
N THR A 80 7.32 -16.00 -7.48
CA THR A 80 7.01 -14.62 -7.09
C THR A 80 6.50 -13.85 -8.28
N LEU A 81 5.53 -12.97 -8.04
CA LEU A 81 5.00 -12.03 -9.02
C LEU A 81 4.68 -10.72 -8.32
N ASP A 82 4.95 -9.58 -8.94
CA ASP A 82 4.72 -8.26 -8.34
C ASP A 82 4.02 -7.31 -9.31
N ALA A 83 3.72 -6.10 -8.84
CA ALA A 83 2.97 -5.12 -9.63
C ALA A 83 3.69 -4.62 -10.89
N THR A 84 5.02 -4.68 -10.95
CA THR A 84 5.84 -3.87 -11.86
C THR A 84 6.14 -4.54 -13.20
N THR A 85 6.14 -5.87 -13.25
CA THR A 85 6.40 -6.63 -14.49
C THR A 85 5.81 -8.04 -14.41
N GLY A 86 5.86 -8.79 -15.52
CA GLY A 86 5.46 -10.19 -15.56
C GLY A 86 4.00 -10.45 -15.92
N TRP A 87 3.27 -9.46 -16.44
CA TRP A 87 1.87 -9.55 -16.84
C TRP A 87 1.70 -9.28 -18.33
N LYS A 88 0.81 -10.01 -19.01
CA LYS A 88 0.42 -9.73 -20.41
C LYS A 88 -0.62 -8.62 -20.48
N GLU A 89 -1.47 -8.53 -19.46
CA GLU A 89 -2.55 -7.56 -19.41
C GLU A 89 -2.50 -6.75 -18.11
N THR A 90 -2.42 -5.43 -18.25
CA THR A 90 -2.61 -4.49 -17.14
C THR A 90 -3.54 -3.36 -17.55
N SER A 91 -4.30 -2.82 -16.59
CA SER A 91 -5.17 -1.68 -16.86
C SER A 91 -5.34 -0.76 -15.66
N ILE A 92 -5.54 0.52 -15.97
CA ILE A 92 -5.98 1.56 -15.05
C ILE A 92 -7.30 2.10 -15.58
N THR A 93 -8.35 2.03 -14.77
CA THR A 93 -9.72 2.38 -15.17
C THR A 93 -10.38 3.27 -14.13
N ALA A 94 -11.31 4.10 -14.55
CA ALA A 94 -12.24 4.72 -13.61
C ALA A 94 -13.04 3.61 -12.91
N GLY A 95 -13.14 3.69 -11.59
CA GLY A 95 -13.95 2.76 -10.80
C GLY A 95 -15.45 3.07 -10.89
N PRO A 96 -16.28 2.36 -10.12
CA PRO A 96 -17.74 2.49 -10.18
C PRO A 96 -18.24 3.89 -9.79
N ASP A 97 -17.49 4.61 -8.95
CA ASP A 97 -17.81 5.96 -8.50
C ASP A 97 -16.76 6.97 -9.03
N PRO A 98 -17.11 8.27 -9.20
CA PRO A 98 -16.19 9.28 -9.76
C PRO A 98 -14.89 9.51 -8.97
N LYS A 99 -14.85 9.08 -7.69
CA LYS A 99 -13.68 9.18 -6.81
C LYS A 99 -12.95 7.85 -6.66
N SER A 100 -13.26 6.86 -7.49
CA SER A 100 -12.67 5.54 -7.43
C SER A 100 -11.85 5.26 -8.70
N THR A 101 -10.71 4.59 -8.52
CA THR A 101 -9.84 4.12 -9.60
C THR A 101 -9.59 2.63 -9.41
N GLY A 102 -9.78 1.85 -10.48
CA GLY A 102 -9.51 0.43 -10.52
C GLY A 102 -8.20 0.12 -11.24
N LEU A 103 -7.38 -0.73 -10.64
CA LEU A 103 -6.19 -1.31 -11.27
C LEU A 103 -6.39 -2.82 -11.43
N SER A 104 -5.96 -3.38 -12.56
CA SER A 104 -5.99 -4.82 -12.79
C SER A 104 -4.71 -5.33 -13.41
N TRP A 105 -4.34 -6.54 -13.01
CA TRP A 105 -3.30 -7.34 -13.64
C TRP A 105 -3.86 -8.74 -13.91
N SER A 106 -3.74 -9.22 -15.15
CA SER A 106 -4.21 -10.52 -15.60
C SER A 106 -3.21 -11.15 -16.56
N GLU A 107 -3.40 -12.46 -16.78
CA GLU A 107 -2.61 -13.26 -17.71
C GLU A 107 -1.08 -13.14 -17.48
N PRO A 108 -0.52 -13.75 -16.43
CA PRO A 108 0.93 -13.71 -16.20
C PRO A 108 1.73 -14.18 -17.43
N ASN A 109 2.92 -13.61 -17.60
CA ASN A 109 3.85 -13.97 -18.67
C ASN A 109 4.43 -15.39 -18.49
N ASP A 110 4.60 -15.82 -17.24
CA ASP A 110 5.00 -17.19 -16.91
C ASP A 110 3.79 -18.13 -17.00
N ASP A 111 3.83 -19.10 -17.92
CA ASP A 111 2.75 -20.05 -18.13
C ASP A 111 2.42 -20.90 -16.89
N ARG A 112 3.37 -21.03 -15.95
CA ARG A 112 3.14 -21.73 -14.68
C ARG A 112 2.20 -20.96 -13.76
N LEU A 113 2.10 -19.64 -13.92
CA LEU A 113 1.29 -18.73 -13.10
C LEU A 113 -0.08 -18.41 -13.73
N GLN A 114 -0.46 -19.05 -14.84
CA GLN A 114 -1.77 -18.83 -15.47
C GLN A 114 -2.91 -19.07 -14.48
N GLY A 115 -3.98 -18.29 -14.62
CA GLY A 115 -5.13 -18.30 -13.70
C GLY A 115 -5.04 -17.31 -12.54
N LEU A 116 -3.92 -16.59 -12.39
CA LEU A 116 -3.82 -15.49 -11.42
C LEU A 116 -4.35 -14.18 -11.99
N THR A 117 -5.14 -13.48 -11.17
CA THR A 117 -5.61 -12.11 -11.45
C THR A 117 -5.53 -11.27 -10.19
N VAL A 118 -5.00 -10.05 -10.30
CA VAL A 118 -4.95 -9.09 -9.18
C VAL A 118 -5.84 -7.90 -9.50
N ARG A 119 -6.64 -7.47 -8.53
CA ARG A 119 -7.47 -6.26 -8.62
C ARG A 119 -7.21 -5.38 -7.43
N VAL A 120 -6.86 -4.13 -7.69
CA VAL A 120 -6.75 -3.08 -6.68
C VAL A 120 -7.83 -2.04 -6.94
N GLN A 121 -8.46 -1.56 -5.87
CA GLN A 121 -9.38 -0.43 -5.92
C GLN A 121 -8.86 0.66 -5.01
N ILE A 122 -8.91 1.89 -5.50
CA ILE A 122 -8.43 3.09 -4.83
C ILE A 122 -9.63 4.03 -4.71
N GLN A 123 -9.98 4.39 -3.49
CA GLN A 123 -11.01 5.38 -3.18
C GLN A 123 -10.34 6.67 -2.71
N SER A 124 -10.44 7.73 -3.52
CA SER A 124 -9.99 9.07 -3.15
C SER A 124 -10.93 9.71 -2.13
N ARG A 125 -10.35 10.26 -1.06
CA ARG A 125 -11.01 11.03 0.00
C ARG A 125 -10.34 12.41 0.12
N PRO A 126 -10.65 13.37 -0.77
CA PRO A 126 -9.96 14.65 -0.82
C PRO A 126 -10.01 15.45 0.48
N GLU A 127 -11.15 15.44 1.18
CA GLU A 127 -11.35 16.16 2.45
C GLU A 127 -10.42 15.66 3.57
N GLU A 128 -9.97 14.41 3.50
CA GLU A 128 -9.05 13.81 4.46
C GLU A 128 -7.59 13.85 3.99
N SER A 129 -7.35 14.29 2.74
CA SER A 129 -6.10 14.04 2.02
C SER A 129 -5.67 12.58 2.02
N ALA A 130 -6.62 11.67 1.74
CA ALA A 130 -6.42 10.24 1.90
C ALA A 130 -6.84 9.40 0.68
N LEU A 131 -6.12 8.31 0.47
CA LEU A 131 -6.45 7.23 -0.47
C LEU A 131 -6.74 5.97 0.36
N ALA A 132 -7.93 5.40 0.19
CA ALA A 132 -8.30 4.11 0.79
C ALA A 132 -8.22 3.01 -0.25
N TRP A 133 -7.58 1.90 0.11
CA TRP A 133 -7.15 0.86 -0.81
C TRP A 133 -7.73 -0.48 -0.42
N SER A 134 -8.12 -1.27 -1.42
CA SER A 134 -8.37 -2.71 -1.28
C SER A 134 -7.66 -3.47 -2.38
N ILE A 135 -7.20 -4.68 -2.06
CA ILE A 135 -6.66 -5.63 -3.02
C ILE A 135 -7.44 -6.95 -2.94
N ALA A 136 -7.64 -7.57 -4.10
CA ALA A 136 -8.10 -8.94 -4.23
C ALA A 136 -7.18 -9.68 -5.21
N VAL A 137 -6.82 -10.91 -4.87
CA VAL A 137 -6.06 -11.82 -5.72
C VAL A 137 -6.93 -13.05 -5.94
N GLN A 138 -7.28 -13.29 -7.20
CA GLN A 138 -7.99 -14.48 -7.63
C GLN A 138 -6.97 -15.48 -8.19
N ASN A 139 -7.15 -16.76 -7.84
CA ASN A 139 -6.33 -17.87 -8.26
C ASN A 139 -7.21 -19.02 -8.77
N ASP A 140 -7.44 -19.04 -10.07
CA ASP A 140 -8.21 -20.11 -10.72
C ASP A 140 -7.35 -21.36 -11.00
N ASN A 141 -6.08 -21.39 -10.57
CA ASN A 141 -5.16 -22.50 -10.79
C ASN A 141 -5.14 -23.47 -9.60
N PRO A 142 -5.72 -24.68 -9.74
CA PRO A 142 -5.83 -25.62 -8.64
C PRO A 142 -4.50 -26.25 -8.23
N ASN A 143 -3.42 -26.03 -8.98
CA ASN A 143 -2.08 -26.56 -8.68
C ASN A 143 -1.20 -25.56 -7.92
N LEU A 144 -1.65 -24.30 -7.80
CA LEU A 144 -0.95 -23.24 -7.11
C LEU A 144 -1.68 -22.85 -5.84
N THR A 145 -0.92 -22.51 -4.81
CA THR A 145 -1.46 -21.89 -3.60
C THR A 145 -0.78 -20.56 -3.33
N LEU A 146 -1.58 -19.54 -3.07
CA LEU A 146 -1.09 -18.26 -2.58
C LEU A 146 -0.62 -18.43 -1.14
N ARG A 147 0.61 -18.01 -0.86
CA ARG A 147 1.21 -18.05 0.48
C ARG A 147 1.13 -16.68 1.15
N GLU A 148 1.44 -15.64 0.38
CA GLU A 148 1.63 -14.33 0.93
C GLU A 148 1.27 -13.24 -0.07
N VAL A 149 0.65 -12.18 0.44
CA VAL A 149 0.45 -10.91 -0.27
C VAL A 149 1.11 -9.80 0.53
N VAL A 150 2.09 -9.13 -0.06
CA VAL A 150 2.61 -7.86 0.49
C VAL A 150 1.82 -6.74 -0.17
N PHE A 151 0.97 -6.07 0.60
CA PHE A 151 0.21 -4.91 0.15
C PHE A 151 -0.32 -4.10 1.34
N PRO A 152 -0.29 -2.76 1.29
CA PRO A 152 0.48 -1.96 0.35
C PRO A 152 1.98 -2.06 0.67
N ASN A 153 2.80 -1.78 -0.33
CA ASN A 153 4.23 -1.52 -0.18
C ASN A 153 4.53 -0.16 -0.81
N VAL A 154 5.14 0.76 -0.07
CA VAL A 154 5.26 2.17 -0.45
C VAL A 154 6.59 2.76 0.03
N ALA A 155 7.22 3.54 -0.84
CA ALA A 155 8.34 4.39 -0.51
C ALA A 155 7.86 5.84 -0.40
N VAL A 156 8.33 6.56 0.62
CA VAL A 156 7.97 7.94 0.90
C VAL A 156 9.23 8.79 0.94
N GLN A 157 9.28 9.78 0.05
CA GLN A 157 10.36 10.76 -0.08
C GLN A 157 10.04 12.04 0.70
N ARG A 158 11.09 12.73 1.17
CA ARG A 158 10.96 13.88 2.08
C ARG A 158 11.96 15.00 1.80
N PRO A 159 11.54 16.17 1.30
CA PRO A 159 12.26 17.41 1.58
C PRO A 159 12.21 17.74 3.09
N ASP A 160 13.31 18.23 3.66
CA ASP A 160 13.52 18.62 5.09
C ASP A 160 12.33 19.44 5.67
N PRO A 161 11.95 19.32 6.97
CA PRO A 161 12.62 18.65 8.08
C PRO A 161 11.94 17.38 8.60
N HIS A 162 11.34 16.59 7.71
CA HIS A 162 10.72 15.33 8.08
C HIS A 162 11.71 14.29 8.59
N ARG A 163 11.71 14.02 9.90
CA ARG A 163 12.81 13.29 10.55
C ARG A 163 12.40 12.06 11.32
N PHE A 164 11.12 11.78 11.56
CA PHE A 164 10.73 10.66 12.41
C PHE A 164 9.88 9.65 11.67
N ILE A 165 10.12 8.37 11.98
CA ILE A 165 9.26 7.25 11.64
C ILE A 165 8.67 6.73 12.95
N PHE A 166 7.35 6.65 13.00
CA PHE A 166 6.60 5.93 14.02
C PHE A 166 6.30 4.51 13.53
N PHE A 167 6.52 3.53 14.42
CA PHE A 167 6.13 2.14 14.21
C PHE A 167 5.59 1.56 15.54
N PRO A 168 4.67 0.57 15.47
CA PRO A 168 3.82 0.20 16.60
C PRO A 168 4.50 -0.75 17.59
N ARG A 169 5.79 -0.52 17.89
CA ARG A 169 6.55 -1.36 18.82
C ARG A 169 6.16 -1.07 20.27
N GLY A 170 5.59 -2.05 20.97
CA GLY A 170 5.11 -1.89 22.35
C GLY A 170 4.03 -0.81 22.45
N PRO A 171 4.20 0.27 23.22
CA PRO A 171 3.25 1.40 23.24
C PRO A 171 3.32 2.29 21.99
N GLY A 172 4.24 2.02 21.07
CA GLY A 172 4.60 2.89 19.96
C GLY A 172 6.02 3.44 20.13
N THR A 173 6.77 3.51 19.04
CA THR A 173 8.15 4.02 19.04
C THR A 173 8.34 4.99 17.87
N ALA A 174 8.90 6.15 18.16
CA ALA A 174 9.36 7.10 17.15
C ALA A 174 10.90 7.10 17.09
N LYS A 175 11.47 6.92 15.91
CA LYS A 175 12.91 7.00 15.67
C LYS A 175 13.25 7.95 14.54
N SER A 176 14.44 8.54 14.61
CA SER A 176 14.94 9.36 13.52
C SER A 176 15.14 8.51 12.25
N ALA A 177 14.56 8.94 11.13
CA ALA A 177 14.68 8.34 9.81
C ALA A 177 16.05 8.61 9.16
N VAL A 178 16.76 9.64 9.60
CA VAL A 178 18.00 10.10 8.96
C VAL A 178 19.25 9.90 9.82
N ALA A 179 19.10 9.69 11.13
CA ALA A 179 20.26 9.52 12.02
C ALA A 179 20.97 8.18 11.82
N SER A 180 20.24 7.12 11.51
CA SER A 180 20.78 5.78 11.29
C SER A 180 19.79 4.92 10.51
N ALA A 181 20.31 4.05 9.64
CA ALA A 181 19.51 3.01 9.00
C ALA A 181 18.94 2.06 10.06
N PHE A 182 17.65 1.76 9.98
CA PHE A 182 17.01 0.76 10.81
C PHE A 182 15.86 0.09 10.07
N HIS A 183 15.52 -1.09 10.56
CA HIS A 183 14.37 -1.88 10.15
C HIS A 183 13.61 -2.34 11.38
N ASP A 184 12.30 -2.11 11.39
CA ASP A 184 11.37 -2.70 12.36
C ASP A 184 10.37 -3.59 11.63
N GLN A 185 10.08 -4.74 12.22
CA GLN A 185 9.02 -5.60 11.76
C GLN A 185 8.42 -6.41 12.90
N GLY A 186 7.14 -6.77 12.76
CA GLY A 186 6.50 -7.67 13.70
C GLY A 186 5.10 -8.11 13.27
N PRO A 187 4.65 -9.30 13.73
CA PRO A 187 3.28 -9.73 13.52
C PRO A 187 2.33 -8.89 14.38
N TYR A 188 1.23 -8.45 13.80
CA TYR A 188 0.06 -7.93 14.48
C TYR A 188 -1.08 -8.94 14.37
N PRO A 189 -1.89 -9.14 15.42
CA PRO A 189 -1.75 -8.54 16.75
C PRO A 189 -0.72 -9.31 17.60
N ASN A 190 0.16 -8.61 18.31
CA ASN A 190 0.93 -9.21 19.42
C ASN A 190 1.35 -8.12 20.45
N GLY A 191 1.93 -8.54 21.59
CA GLY A 191 2.34 -7.60 22.66
C GLY A 191 3.48 -6.62 22.29
N TRP A 192 4.13 -6.84 21.16
CA TRP A 192 5.17 -6.00 20.58
C TRP A 192 4.74 -5.23 19.34
N THR A 193 3.66 -5.60 18.65
CA THR A 193 3.06 -4.91 17.50
C THR A 193 1.59 -4.69 17.82
N THR A 194 1.30 -3.58 18.48
CA THR A 194 0.02 -3.38 19.20
C THR A 194 -1.01 -2.58 18.41
N MET A 195 -0.60 -1.95 17.33
CA MET A 195 -1.43 -1.07 16.50
C MET A 195 -1.23 -1.39 15.02
N GLN A 196 -2.22 -1.02 14.21
CA GLN A 196 -2.24 -1.29 12.77
C GLN A 196 -1.86 -0.07 11.94
N PHE A 197 -0.89 0.73 12.36
CA PHE A 197 -0.42 1.87 11.57
C PHE A 197 1.07 2.17 11.79
N MET A 198 1.63 2.84 10.79
CA MET A 198 2.96 3.42 10.77
C MET A 198 2.84 4.85 10.23
N ALA A 199 3.80 5.70 10.57
CA ALA A 199 3.80 7.06 10.07
C ALA A 199 5.21 7.59 9.90
N VAL A 200 5.34 8.58 9.03
CA VAL A 200 6.58 9.29 8.78
C VAL A 200 6.21 10.77 8.79
N TYR A 201 6.66 11.53 9.80
CA TYR A 201 6.38 12.96 9.96
C TYR A 201 7.63 13.82 10.29
N GLY A 202 7.44 15.15 10.30
CA GLY A 202 8.47 16.15 10.61
C GLY A 202 8.30 16.85 11.94
N ALA A 203 8.99 17.97 12.11
CA ALA A 203 8.94 18.73 13.35
C ALA A 203 7.98 19.92 13.17
N GLY A 204 6.71 19.75 13.54
CA GLY A 204 5.73 20.84 13.55
C GLY A 204 4.69 20.75 12.43
N ALA A 205 4.55 21.80 11.63
CA ALA A 205 3.42 22.01 10.70
C ALA A 205 3.56 21.31 9.33
N ASP A 206 4.64 20.56 9.13
CA ASP A 206 4.95 19.92 7.86
C ASP A 206 4.07 18.68 7.63
N ASP A 207 3.92 18.27 6.37
CA ASP A 207 3.12 17.10 5.99
C ASP A 207 3.79 15.76 6.30
N GLY A 208 3.27 15.04 7.29
CA GLY A 208 3.55 13.62 7.48
C GLY A 208 2.73 12.73 6.55
N PHE A 209 3.20 11.49 6.38
CA PHE A 209 2.48 10.40 5.73
C PHE A 209 2.13 9.32 6.73
N TYR A 210 0.87 8.91 6.71
CA TYR A 210 0.28 7.86 7.52
C TYR A 210 -0.05 6.67 6.62
N LEU A 211 0.38 5.47 7.04
CA LEU A 211 -0.09 4.21 6.50
C LEU A 211 -0.79 3.42 7.61
N GLY A 212 -2.09 3.23 7.47
CA GLY A 212 -2.88 2.39 8.37
C GLY A 212 -3.48 1.19 7.66
N MET A 213 -3.49 0.04 8.33
CA MET A 213 -4.37 -1.06 7.98
C MET A 213 -5.65 -0.96 8.81
N HIS A 214 -6.68 -0.36 8.23
CA HIS A 214 -8.01 -0.21 8.80
C HIS A 214 -8.79 -1.52 8.65
N ASP A 215 -8.36 -2.54 9.38
CA ASP A 215 -8.99 -3.87 9.46
C ASP A 215 -9.83 -4.00 10.74
N PRO A 216 -11.18 -4.04 10.62
CA PRO A 216 -12.08 -4.12 11.75
C PRO A 216 -11.89 -5.36 12.64
N TRP A 217 -11.34 -6.44 12.09
CA TRP A 217 -11.21 -7.73 12.74
C TRP A 217 -9.85 -7.96 13.40
N GLY A 218 -8.85 -7.14 13.04
CA GLY A 218 -7.50 -7.28 13.56
C GLY A 218 -6.84 -8.59 13.13
N SER A 219 -7.00 -8.96 11.85
CA SER A 219 -6.46 -10.17 11.24
C SER A 219 -4.93 -10.21 11.31
N LEU A 220 -4.34 -11.41 11.22
CA LEU A 220 -2.88 -11.57 11.20
C LEU A 220 -2.26 -10.83 10.01
N LYS A 221 -1.24 -10.01 10.29
CA LYS A 221 -0.41 -9.34 9.28
C LYS A 221 0.93 -8.95 9.90
N HIS A 222 1.94 -8.70 9.08
CA HIS A 222 3.24 -8.23 9.56
C HIS A 222 3.46 -6.81 9.06
N LEU A 223 3.72 -5.88 9.97
CA LEU A 223 4.03 -4.49 9.64
C LEU A 223 5.53 -4.36 9.51
N HIS A 224 5.99 -3.64 8.50
CA HIS A 224 7.40 -3.40 8.22
C HIS A 224 7.64 -1.91 8.01
N ALA A 225 8.58 -1.35 8.77
CA ALA A 225 9.03 0.03 8.66
C ALA A 225 10.54 0.08 8.52
N GLN A 226 11.03 0.76 7.49
CA GLN A 226 12.44 0.89 7.20
C GLN A 226 12.82 2.35 6.99
N SER A 227 13.93 2.78 7.58
CA SER A 227 14.57 4.04 7.22
C SER A 227 15.61 3.82 6.13
N LEU A 228 15.68 4.77 5.19
CA LEU A 228 16.61 4.79 4.07
C LEU A 228 17.38 6.12 4.09
N PRO A 229 18.40 6.27 4.96
CA PRO A 229 19.09 7.55 5.14
C PRO A 229 19.79 8.05 3.87
N ASP A 230 20.32 7.16 3.05
CA ASP A 230 21.06 7.49 1.82
C ASP A 230 20.20 8.25 0.80
N THR A 231 18.90 7.97 0.79
CA THR A 231 17.89 8.62 -0.08
C THR A 231 16.93 9.51 0.71
N GLN A 232 17.23 9.78 1.98
CA GLN A 232 16.39 10.53 2.92
C GLN A 232 14.92 10.11 2.94
N SER A 233 14.68 8.80 2.83
CA SER A 233 13.35 8.26 2.60
C SER A 233 12.98 7.20 3.64
N ALA A 234 11.72 6.78 3.59
CA ALA A 234 11.23 5.65 4.36
C ALA A 234 10.50 4.67 3.44
N ALA A 235 10.50 3.39 3.82
CA ALA A 235 9.68 2.39 3.17
C ALA A 235 8.77 1.72 4.20
N PHE A 236 7.51 1.53 3.81
CA PHE A 236 6.53 0.82 4.59
C PHE A 236 5.93 -0.31 3.77
N SER A 237 5.79 -1.48 4.39
CA SER A 237 5.03 -2.57 3.79
C SER A 237 4.23 -3.33 4.82
N ILE A 238 3.13 -3.92 4.36
CA ILE A 238 2.31 -4.83 5.18
C ILE A 238 2.23 -6.16 4.46
N ARG A 239 2.61 -7.21 5.17
CA ARG A 239 2.64 -8.59 4.68
C ARG A 239 1.46 -9.36 5.26
N HIS A 240 0.69 -10.00 4.39
CA HIS A 240 -0.48 -10.77 4.74
C HIS A 240 -0.24 -12.25 4.42
N PRO A 241 -0.20 -13.14 5.41
CA PRO A 241 -0.31 -14.57 5.15
C PRO A 241 -1.71 -14.87 4.60
N VAL A 242 -1.77 -15.57 3.48
CA VAL A 242 -3.05 -15.94 2.84
C VAL A 242 -3.68 -17.14 3.57
N PRO A 243 -5.00 -17.15 3.85
CA PRO A 243 -5.67 -18.33 4.39
C PRO A 243 -5.61 -19.54 3.45
N ASP A 244 -5.92 -20.74 3.98
CA ASP A 244 -6.09 -21.96 3.18
C ASP A 244 -4.88 -22.39 2.32
N MET A 245 -3.65 -22.08 2.76
CA MET A 245 -2.44 -22.37 1.96
C MET A 245 -2.13 -23.87 1.72
N SER A 246 -2.94 -24.78 2.25
CA SER A 246 -2.85 -26.22 1.94
C SER A 246 -3.73 -26.63 0.75
N ARG A 247 -4.53 -25.69 0.23
CA ARG A 247 -5.47 -25.89 -0.87
C ARG A 247 -5.00 -25.09 -2.07
N GLY A 248 -4.93 -25.73 -3.22
CA GLY A 248 -4.71 -25.02 -4.47
C GLY A 248 -5.96 -24.24 -4.88
N GLY A 249 -5.74 -23.17 -5.64
CA GLY A 249 -6.80 -22.24 -6.02
C GLY A 249 -7.36 -21.42 -4.85
N ASN A 250 -6.58 -21.19 -3.78
CA ASN A 250 -6.99 -20.29 -2.72
C ASN A 250 -6.82 -18.82 -3.17
N ASP A 251 -7.83 -18.01 -2.86
CA ASP A 251 -7.86 -16.58 -3.16
C ASP A 251 -7.42 -15.74 -1.95
N PHE A 252 -7.23 -14.44 -2.19
CA PHE A 252 -7.00 -13.46 -1.13
C PHE A 252 -7.88 -12.22 -1.32
N GLN A 253 -8.46 -11.74 -0.23
CA GLN A 253 -9.05 -10.41 -0.15
C GLN A 253 -8.54 -9.70 1.10
N LEU A 254 -8.15 -8.44 0.95
CA LEU A 254 -7.66 -7.64 2.07
C LEU A 254 -8.74 -7.51 3.16
N PRO A 255 -8.47 -7.86 4.43
CA PRO A 255 -9.45 -7.74 5.51
C PRO A 255 -9.58 -6.26 5.90
N GLY A 256 -10.47 -5.52 5.26
CA GLY A 256 -10.67 -4.07 5.46
C GLY A 256 -9.98 -3.23 4.40
N GLN A 257 -9.44 -2.07 4.77
CA GLN A 257 -8.79 -1.14 3.85
C GLN A 257 -7.40 -0.73 4.33
N ALA A 258 -6.44 -0.61 3.42
CA ALA A 258 -5.24 0.16 3.72
C ALA A 258 -5.52 1.64 3.45
N VAL A 259 -5.07 2.54 4.31
CA VAL A 259 -5.30 3.97 4.19
C VAL A 259 -3.97 4.70 4.15
N TRP A 260 -3.72 5.37 3.04
CA TRP A 260 -2.62 6.30 2.86
C TRP A 260 -3.18 7.70 3.08
N ARG A 261 -2.52 8.51 3.88
CA ARG A 261 -3.00 9.85 4.20
C ARG A 261 -1.85 10.80 4.45
N THR A 262 -1.91 12.00 3.89
CA THR A 262 -1.07 13.11 4.37
C THR A 262 -1.74 13.82 5.53
N PHE A 263 -0.96 14.23 6.52
CA PHE A 263 -1.45 14.90 7.73
C PHE A 263 -0.43 15.92 8.22
N GLN A 264 -0.85 16.94 8.97
CA GLN A 264 0.07 17.87 9.61
C GLN A 264 0.26 17.48 11.08
N GLY A 265 1.47 17.66 11.60
CA GLY A 265 1.79 17.41 12.99
C GLY A 265 2.73 16.23 13.20
N ASP A 266 2.58 15.53 14.32
CA ASP A 266 3.52 14.50 14.76
C ASP A 266 2.89 13.11 15.00
N TRP A 267 3.59 12.24 15.74
CA TRP A 267 3.08 10.91 16.09
C TRP A 267 1.72 10.95 16.79
N PHE A 268 1.42 12.03 17.52
CA PHE A 268 0.15 12.21 18.22
C PHE A 268 -0.98 12.38 17.22
N ASP A 269 -0.80 13.23 16.21
CA ASP A 269 -1.79 13.45 15.15
C ASP A 269 -2.03 12.18 14.31
N ALA A 270 -0.96 11.45 13.98
CA ALA A 270 -1.07 10.12 13.37
C ALA A 270 -1.88 9.14 14.25
N SER A 271 -1.66 9.19 15.57
CA SER A 271 -2.39 8.37 16.53
C SER A 271 -3.87 8.76 16.65
N LEU A 272 -4.20 10.04 16.52
CA LEU A 272 -5.59 10.52 16.51
C LEU A 272 -6.34 10.06 15.25
N ILE A 273 -5.66 10.02 14.09
CA ILE A 273 -6.22 9.43 12.86
C ILE A 273 -6.57 7.96 13.11
N TYR A 274 -5.62 7.19 13.66
CA TYR A 274 -5.85 5.78 13.96
C TYR A 274 -6.97 5.57 14.99
N ARG A 275 -6.94 6.34 16.09
CA ARG A 275 -7.94 6.30 17.15
C ARG A 275 -9.35 6.58 16.62
N THR A 276 -9.50 7.58 15.76
CA THR A 276 -10.80 7.94 15.16
C THR A 276 -11.40 6.74 14.42
N TRP A 277 -10.58 6.03 13.65
CA TRP A 277 -11.01 4.79 12.99
C TRP A 277 -11.30 3.67 13.99
N VAL A 278 -10.43 3.44 14.97
CA VAL A 278 -10.63 2.39 15.99
C VAL A 278 -11.95 2.58 16.73
N GLU A 279 -12.26 3.80 17.19
CA GLU A 279 -13.50 4.10 17.90
C GLU A 279 -14.76 3.91 17.05
N ALA A 280 -14.65 4.09 15.73
CA ALA A 280 -15.77 4.01 14.80
C ALA A 280 -16.01 2.57 14.29
N GLU A 281 -14.95 1.86 13.93
CA GLU A 281 -15.04 0.69 13.06
C GLU A 281 -14.49 -0.60 13.67
N ALA A 282 -13.53 -0.52 14.59
CA ALA A 282 -12.84 -1.71 15.10
C ALA A 282 -13.77 -2.56 15.99
N LYS A 283 -13.91 -3.85 15.65
CA LYS A 283 -14.80 -4.78 16.37
C LYS A 283 -14.21 -5.26 17.70
N TRP A 284 -12.90 -5.13 17.86
CA TRP A 284 -12.17 -5.44 19.09
C TRP A 284 -12.09 -4.25 20.06
N TRP A 285 -12.54 -3.05 19.65
CA TRP A 285 -12.57 -1.90 20.55
C TRP A 285 -13.74 -2.03 21.54
N PRO A 286 -13.50 -1.83 22.86
CA PRO A 286 -14.56 -1.91 23.85
C PRO A 286 -15.68 -0.89 23.58
N ALA A 287 -16.93 -1.33 23.69
CA ALA A 287 -18.08 -0.42 23.62
C ALA A 287 -17.95 0.68 24.67
N LYS A 288 -18.34 1.92 24.31
CA LYS A 288 -18.27 3.10 25.20
C LYS A 288 -19.06 2.93 26.50
N GLU A 289 -20.06 2.06 26.52
CA GLU A 289 -20.81 1.67 27.73
C GLU A 289 -19.93 1.00 28.80
N ASN A 290 -18.83 0.36 28.38
CA ASN A 290 -17.82 -0.22 29.26
C ASN A 290 -16.71 0.77 29.65
N ALA A 291 -16.74 2.02 29.17
CA ALA A 291 -15.71 3.03 29.48
C ALA A 291 -15.79 3.55 30.94
N ASN A 292 -16.90 3.28 31.65
CA ASN A 292 -17.07 3.56 33.08
C ASN A 292 -16.59 2.41 33.99
N ARG A 293 -15.68 1.57 33.49
CA ARG A 293 -15.03 0.55 34.31
C ARG A 293 -14.13 1.21 35.35
N GLN A 294 -14.60 1.23 36.61
CA GLN A 294 -13.89 1.79 37.77
C GLN A 294 -12.56 1.07 38.08
N ASP A 295 -12.32 -0.08 37.47
CA ASP A 295 -11.16 -0.95 37.65
C ASP A 295 -10.08 -0.77 36.56
N THR A 296 -10.30 0.13 35.60
CA THR A 296 -9.25 0.56 34.67
C THR A 296 -8.71 1.92 35.16
N PRO A 297 -7.41 2.03 35.53
CA PRO A 297 -6.83 3.25 36.13
C PRO A 297 -7.01 4.51 35.30
#